data_AF-A0A7S3TDR8-F1
#
_entry.id   AF-A0A7S3TDR8-F1
#
_cell.length_a   1.000
_cell.length_b   1.000
_cell.length_c   1.000
_cell.angle_alpha   90.00
_cell.angle_beta   90.00
_cell.angle_gamma   90.00
#
_symmetry.space_group_name_H-M   'P 1'
#
loop_
_entity.id
_entity.type
_entity.pdbx_description
1 polymer ?
#
loop_
_entity_poly.entity_id
_entity_poly.type
_entity_poly.pdbx_seq_one_letter_code
_entity_poly.pdbx_strand_id
1 'polypeptide(L)'
;ENQIDYCFRKFEYRKAVEFMVLQGANSGMGFAVVDELLQRGALESALTELGETLCLSTLRWLLKVFGTGDQLQHRLFHEALHTLLDCNQCLQPPSTPELVEVLDRIDQKVSQE
;
A
#
# COMPACT_ATOMS: atom_id res chain seq x y z
N GLU A 1 -12.37 18.54 9.37
CA GLU A 1 -11.58 17.37 9.81
C GLU A 1 -11.30 16.51 8.59
N ASN A 2 -10.04 16.09 8.38
CA ASN A 2 -9.71 15.22 7.26
C ASN A 2 -10.28 13.82 7.54
N GLN A 3 -10.85 13.16 6.54
CA GLN A 3 -11.47 11.84 6.70
C GLN A 3 -10.46 10.78 7.20
N ILE A 4 -9.19 10.94 6.84
CA ILE A 4 -8.09 10.08 7.29
C ILE A 4 -7.83 10.23 8.79
N ASP A 5 -7.78 11.47 9.30
CA ASP A 5 -7.60 11.74 10.74
C ASP A 5 -8.73 11.12 11.57
N TYR A 6 -9.97 11.21 11.05
CA TYR A 6 -11.13 10.58 11.67
C TYR A 6 -10.96 9.05 11.75
N CYS A 7 -10.51 8.41 10.66
CA CYS A 7 -10.26 6.97 10.63
C CYS A 7 -9.21 6.57 11.68
N PHE A 8 -8.09 7.30 11.76
CA PHE A 8 -7.04 7.01 12.74
C PHE A 8 -7.50 7.16 14.19
N ARG A 9 -8.35 8.13 14.51
CA ARG A 9 -8.93 8.27 15.86
C ARG A 9 -9.92 7.17 16.20
N LYS A 10 -10.59 6.62 15.20
CA LYS A 10 -11.56 5.53 15.34
C LYS A 10 -10.96 4.15 15.17
N PHE A 11 -9.64 4.05 14.98
CA PHE A 11 -8.94 2.79 14.69
C PHE A 11 -9.46 2.09 13.44
N GLU A 12 -10.05 2.85 12.50
CA GLU A 12 -10.57 2.35 11.22
C GLU A 12 -9.45 2.30 10.16
N TYR A 13 -8.38 1.57 10.45
CA TYR A 13 -7.14 1.56 9.64
C TYR A 13 -7.34 1.08 8.21
N ARG A 14 -8.23 0.10 8.00
CA ARG A 14 -8.59 -0.39 6.67
C ARG A 14 -9.19 0.71 5.79
N LYS A 15 -10.03 1.58 6.36
CA LYS A 15 -10.59 2.73 5.62
C LYS A 15 -9.51 3.74 5.26
N ALA A 16 -8.51 3.94 6.13
CA ALA A 16 -7.37 4.79 5.79
C ALA A 16 -6.59 4.25 4.56
N VAL A 17 -6.43 2.93 4.46
CA VAL A 17 -5.85 2.26 3.27
C VAL A 17 -6.72 2.47 2.03
N GLU A 18 -8.05 2.36 2.16
CA GLU A 18 -8.98 2.65 1.07
C GLU A 18 -8.81 4.09 0.55
N PHE A 19 -8.70 5.08 1.45
CA PHE A 19 -8.47 6.48 1.08
C PHE A 19 -7.13 6.71 0.37
N MET A 20 -6.09 5.98 0.75
CA MET A 20 -4.78 6.04 0.09
C MET A 20 -4.84 5.62 -1.38
N VAL A 21 -5.66 4.62 -1.71
CA VAL A 21 -5.73 4.05 -3.07
C VAL A 21 -6.83 4.64 -3.94
N LEU A 22 -7.63 5.57 -3.42
CA LEU A 22 -8.66 6.28 -4.19
C LEU A 22 -8.03 7.03 -5.37
N GLN A 23 -8.75 7.03 -6.50
CA GLN A 23 -8.35 7.81 -7.67
C GLN A 23 -8.21 9.29 -7.30
N GLY A 24 -7.04 9.87 -7.61
CA GLY A 24 -6.73 11.27 -7.30
C GLY A 24 -5.99 11.49 -5.97
N ALA A 25 -5.75 10.45 -5.17
CA ALA A 25 -4.90 10.55 -3.99
C ALA A 25 -3.47 11.01 -4.35
N ASN A 26 -2.99 12.02 -3.62
CA ASN A 26 -1.60 12.49 -3.69
C ASN A 26 -0.66 11.43 -3.09
N SER A 27 0.49 11.17 -3.72
CA SER A 27 1.51 10.24 -3.22
C SER A 27 1.95 10.58 -1.79
N GLY A 28 2.11 11.88 -1.49
CA GLY A 28 2.49 12.34 -0.14
C GLY A 28 1.45 12.00 0.93
N MET A 29 0.16 12.01 0.58
CA MET A 29 -0.91 11.61 1.50
C MET A 29 -0.89 10.10 1.72
N GLY A 30 -0.66 9.30 0.68
CA GLY A 30 -0.53 7.85 0.82
C GLY A 30 0.65 7.45 1.71
N PHE A 31 1.82 8.06 1.51
CA PHE A 31 2.97 7.82 2.38
C PHE A 31 2.74 8.29 3.82
N ALA A 32 2.02 9.38 4.04
CA ALA A 32 1.63 9.81 5.39
C ALA A 32 0.73 8.78 6.08
N VAL A 33 -0.18 8.12 5.34
CA VAL A 33 -1.01 7.02 5.87
C VAL A 33 -0.13 5.82 6.26
N VAL A 34 0.81 5.43 5.39
CA VAL A 34 1.72 4.30 5.67
C VAL A 34 2.61 4.59 6.88
N ASP A 35 3.20 5.79 6.97
CA ASP A 35 4.04 6.21 8.09
C ASP A 35 3.25 6.21 9.42
N GLU A 36 2.05 6.80 9.44
CA GLU A 36 1.20 6.81 10.64
C GLU A 36 0.79 5.39 11.07
N LEU A 37 0.48 4.51 10.11
CA LEU A 37 0.19 3.09 10.40
C LEU A 37 1.40 2.37 10.97
N LEU A 38 2.60 2.62 10.45
CA LEU A 38 3.85 2.04 10.92
C LEU A 38 4.19 2.52 12.33
N GLN A 39 4.09 3.83 12.59
CA GLN A 39 4.32 4.43 13.91
C GLN A 39 3.36 3.89 14.98
N ARG A 40 2.14 3.52 14.58
CA ARG A 40 1.13 2.89 15.45
C ARG A 40 1.27 1.38 15.60
N GLY A 41 2.19 0.74 14.87
CA GLY A 41 2.28 -0.73 14.80
C GLY A 41 1.04 -1.38 14.19
N ALA A 42 0.30 -0.65 13.36
CA ALA A 42 -0.98 -1.06 12.78
C ALA A 42 -0.89 -1.44 11.30
N LEU A 43 0.26 -1.26 10.64
CA LEU A 43 0.43 -1.49 9.20
C LEU A 43 0.04 -2.91 8.79
N GLU A 44 0.54 -3.93 9.49
CA GLU A 44 0.20 -5.33 9.25
C GLU A 44 -1.31 -5.57 9.35
N SER A 45 -1.92 -5.14 10.46
CA SER A 45 -3.37 -5.28 10.67
C SER A 45 -4.21 -4.54 9.62
N ALA A 46 -3.70 -3.42 9.11
CA ALA A 46 -4.39 -2.60 8.13
C ALA A 46 -4.31 -3.20 6.72
N LEU A 47 -3.23 -3.93 6.40
CA LEU A 47 -2.97 -4.55 5.12
C LEU A 47 -3.25 -6.06 5.10
N THR A 48 -3.75 -6.64 6.19
CA THR A 48 -4.11 -8.07 6.25
C THR A 48 -5.46 -8.35 5.61
N GLU A 49 -5.54 -9.44 4.86
CA GLU A 49 -6.79 -9.95 4.26
C GLU A 49 -7.60 -8.87 3.52
N LEU A 50 -6.93 -7.99 2.77
CA LEU A 50 -7.58 -6.83 2.11
C LEU A 50 -8.63 -7.25 1.07
N GLY A 51 -8.47 -8.45 0.53
CA GLY A 51 -9.20 -8.91 -0.65
C GLY A 51 -8.53 -8.44 -1.93
N GLU A 52 -8.80 -9.16 -3.02
CA GLU A 52 -8.07 -9.02 -4.27
C GLU A 52 -8.14 -7.60 -4.87
N THR A 53 -9.34 -7.02 -4.90
CA THR A 53 -9.58 -5.68 -5.46
C THR A 53 -8.74 -4.60 -4.76
N LEU A 54 -8.66 -4.66 -3.43
CA LEU A 54 -7.93 -3.68 -2.65
C LEU A 54 -6.42 -3.94 -2.68
N CYS A 55 -5.99 -5.21 -2.73
CA CYS A 55 -4.58 -5.56 -3.01
C CYS A 55 -4.13 -4.98 -4.36
N LEU A 56 -4.89 -5.23 -5.43
CA LEU A 56 -4.58 -4.71 -6.77
C LEU A 56 -4.52 -3.18 -6.78
N SER A 57 -5.45 -2.51 -6.10
CA SER A 57 -5.48 -1.04 -6.00
C SER A 57 -4.26 -0.51 -5.24
N THR A 58 -3.85 -1.19 -4.17
CA THR A 58 -2.66 -0.87 -3.38
C THR A 58 -1.38 -1.07 -4.18
N LEU A 59 -1.24 -2.20 -4.89
CA LEU A 59 -0.10 -2.48 -5.75
C LEU A 59 0.01 -1.47 -6.91
N ARG A 60 -1.12 -1.07 -7.51
CA ARG A 60 -1.13 -0.01 -8.53
C ARG A 60 -0.70 1.35 -7.98
N TRP A 61 -1.12 1.68 -6.76
CA TRP A 61 -0.65 2.88 -6.07
C TRP A 61 0.86 2.80 -5.80
N LEU A 62 1.35 1.68 -5.28
CA LEU A 62 2.79 1.43 -5.07
C LEU A 62 3.59 1.61 -6.37
N LEU A 63 3.13 1.00 -7.47
CA LEU A 63 3.79 1.12 -8.78
C LEU A 63 3.82 2.57 -9.30
N LYS A 64 2.79 3.36 -9.00
CA LYS A 64 2.68 4.79 -9.37
C LYS A 64 3.65 5.65 -8.56
N VAL A 65 3.82 5.37 -7.28
CA VAL A 65 4.70 6.17 -6.39
C VAL A 65 6.15 5.68 -6.38
N PHE A 66 6.43 4.51 -6.96
CA PHE A 66 7.79 3.98 -7.09
C PHE A 66 8.73 4.95 -7.82
N GLY A 67 9.93 5.15 -7.26
CA GLY A 67 10.94 6.07 -7.78
C GLY A 67 10.59 7.55 -7.62
N THR A 68 9.50 7.86 -6.91
CA THR A 68 9.15 9.22 -6.51
C THR A 68 9.40 9.36 -5.02
N GLY A 69 10.30 10.27 -4.64
CA GLY A 69 10.47 10.63 -3.24
C GLY A 69 11.88 10.72 -2.73
N ASP A 70 11.98 10.87 -1.41
CA ASP A 70 13.23 10.82 -0.66
C ASP A 70 13.49 9.41 -0.08
N GLN A 71 14.59 9.28 0.66
CA GLN A 71 14.97 8.01 1.28
C GLN A 71 13.90 7.48 2.26
N LEU A 72 13.14 8.36 2.92
CA LEU A 72 12.07 7.94 3.82
C LEU A 72 10.92 7.31 3.03
N GLN A 73 10.48 7.96 1.94
CA GLN A 73 9.42 7.45 1.08
C GLN A 73 9.79 6.11 0.43
N HIS A 74 11.06 5.91 0.06
CA HIS A 74 11.54 4.60 -0.40
C HIS A 74 11.42 3.51 0.67
N ARG A 75 11.77 3.81 1.94
CA ARG A 75 11.59 2.85 3.04
C ARG A 75 10.12 2.52 3.26
N LEU A 76 9.25 3.53 3.29
CA LEU A 76 7.80 3.34 3.47
C LEU A 76 7.21 2.52 2.32
N PHE A 77 7.69 2.72 1.10
CA PHE A 77 7.31 1.89 -0.05
C PHE A 77 7.65 0.42 0.19
N HIS A 78 8.88 0.10 0.61
CA HIS A 78 9.30 -1.28 0.84
C HIS A 78 8.52 -1.93 1.98
N GLU A 79 8.34 -1.22 3.10
CA GLU A 79 7.57 -1.72 4.24
C GLU A 79 6.11 -2.05 3.84
N ALA A 80 5.46 -1.15 3.10
CA ALA A 80 4.12 -1.39 2.61
C ALA A 80 4.05 -2.56 1.62
N LEU A 81 5.02 -2.66 0.70
CA LEU A 81 5.07 -3.75 -0.28
C LEU A 81 5.29 -5.11 0.39
N HIS A 82 6.28 -5.25 1.26
CA HIS A 82 6.56 -6.49 1.97
C HIS A 82 5.38 -6.91 2.85
N THR A 83 4.85 -5.98 3.64
CA THR A 83 3.69 -6.27 4.50
C THR A 83 2.48 -6.71 3.66
N LEU A 84 2.21 -6.05 2.54
CA LEU A 84 1.11 -6.43 1.66
C LEU A 84 1.29 -7.84 1.10
N LEU A 85 2.50 -8.19 0.66
CA LEU A 85 2.82 -9.51 0.12
C LEU A 85 2.70 -10.61 1.18
N ASP A 86 3.18 -10.36 2.40
CA ASP A 86 3.22 -11.34 3.49
C ASP A 86 1.82 -11.62 4.06
N CYS A 87 0.95 -10.60 4.08
CA CYS A 87 -0.36 -10.70 4.72
C CYS A 87 -1.53 -11.06 3.79
N ASN A 88 -1.30 -11.25 2.48
CA ASN A 88 -2.37 -11.52 1.51
C ASN A 88 -2.07 -12.74 0.64
N GLN A 89 -2.77 -13.85 0.94
CA GLN A 89 -2.63 -15.12 0.21
C GLN A 89 -2.96 -15.00 -1.29
N CYS A 90 -3.81 -14.04 -1.69
CA CYS A 90 -4.13 -13.81 -3.10
C CYS A 90 -2.94 -13.28 -3.92
N LEU A 91 -1.82 -12.93 -3.27
CA LEU A 91 -0.58 -12.51 -3.92
C LEU A 91 0.48 -13.63 -3.97
N GLN A 92 0.22 -14.81 -3.39
CA GLN A 92 1.20 -15.89 -3.26
C GLN A 92 0.60 -17.30 -3.50
N PRO A 93 0.54 -17.79 -4.76
CA PRO A 93 0.81 -17.06 -6.00
C PRO A 93 -0.36 -16.12 -6.37
N PRO A 94 -0.12 -15.08 -7.19
CA PRO A 94 -1.18 -14.20 -7.67
C PRO A 94 -2.29 -14.98 -8.38
N SER A 95 -3.54 -14.77 -7.94
CA SER A 95 -4.71 -15.52 -8.42
C SER A 95 -5.24 -15.07 -9.77
N THR A 96 -4.94 -13.83 -10.19
CA THR A 96 -5.49 -13.22 -11.41
C THR A 96 -4.43 -12.61 -12.32
N PRO A 97 -4.69 -12.56 -13.66
CA PRO A 97 -3.78 -11.96 -14.61
C PRO A 97 -3.39 -10.52 -14.28
N GLU A 98 -4.33 -9.73 -13.75
CA GLU A 98 -4.11 -8.35 -13.36
C GLU A 98 -3.13 -8.22 -12.19
N LEU A 99 -3.19 -9.14 -11.22
CA LEU A 99 -2.23 -9.19 -10.11
C LEU A 99 -0.84 -9.61 -10.59
N VAL A 100 -0.77 -10.63 -11.46
CA VAL A 100 0.48 -11.07 -12.10
C VAL A 100 1.15 -9.89 -12.81
N GLU A 101 0.41 -9.18 -13.68
CA GLU A 101 0.95 -8.06 -14.45
C GLU A 101 1.50 -6.96 -13.54
N VAL A 102 0.76 -6.58 -12.49
CA VAL A 102 1.20 -5.50 -11.61
C VAL A 102 2.42 -5.93 -10.77
N LEU A 103 2.45 -7.17 -10.27
CA LEU A 103 3.60 -7.69 -9.53
C LEU A 103 4.84 -7.80 -10.40
N ASP A 104 4.73 -8.32 -11.63
CA ASP A 104 5.83 -8.40 -12.59
C ASP A 104 6.40 -7.00 -12.88
N ARG A 105 5.54 -5.98 -13.00
CA ARG A 105 5.98 -4.59 -13.23
C ARG A 105 6.68 -3.98 -12.01
N ILE A 106 6.24 -4.33 -10.80
CA ILE A 106 6.95 -3.92 -9.58
C ILE A 106 8.31 -4.61 -9.50
N ASP A 107 8.37 -5.93 -9.75
CA ASP A 107 9.60 -6.71 -9.73
C ASP A 107 10.64 -6.20 -10.74
N GLN A 108 10.20 -5.90 -11.96
CA GLN A 108 11.04 -5.28 -12.98
C GLN A 108 11.60 -3.93 -12.55
N LYS A 109 10.81 -3.10 -11.85
CA LYS A 109 11.25 -1.79 -11.36
C LYS A 109 12.22 -1.92 -10.19
N VAL A 110 11.93 -2.79 -9.24
CA VAL A 110 12.81 -3.05 -8.07
C VAL A 110 14.15 -3.62 -8.54
N SER A 111 14.17 -4.47 -9.56
CA SER A 111 15.39 -5.04 -10.13
C SER A 111 16.28 -4.03 -10.91
N GLN A 112 15.76 -2.85 -11.23
CA GLN A 112 16.47 -1.80 -11.97
C GLN A 112 17.14 -0.75 -11.06
N GLU A 113 16.86 -0.77 -9.76
CA GLU A 113 17.55 0.04 -8.74
C GLU A 113 18.80 -0.67 -8.21
#